data_AF-A0A915MK23-F1
#
_entry.id   AF-A0A915MK23-F1
#
_cell.length_a   1.000
_cell.length_b   1.000
_cell.length_c   1.000
_cell.angle_alpha   90.00
_cell.angle_beta   90.00
_cell.angle_gamma   90.00
#
_symmetry.space_group_name_H-M   'P 1'
#
loop_
_entity.id
_entity.type
_entity.pdbx_description
1 polymer ?
#
loop_
_entity_poly.entity_id
_entity_poly.type
_entity_poly.pdbx_seq_one_letter_code
_entity_poly.pdbx_strand_id
1 'polypeptide(L)'
;IKDWTDGKQRNIRALLGSLSQILWDEAKIVWQQPSVAELFAPDKVKKYYRKACLVVHPDKQAGTINEPLAKAIFTELNDAWNEFSKTAF
;
A
#
# COMPACT_ATOMS: atom_id res chain seq x y z
N ILE A 1 9.64 7.88 -2.17
CA ILE A 1 8.27 8.02 -1.65
C ILE A 1 7.52 9.17 -2.29
N LYS A 2 8.03 10.41 -2.21
CA LYS A 2 7.35 11.62 -2.69
C LYS A 2 6.86 11.50 -4.14
N ASP A 3 7.69 11.00 -5.05
CA ASP A 3 7.30 10.85 -6.47
C ASP A 3 6.24 9.77 -6.70
N TRP A 4 6.19 8.75 -5.85
CA TRP A 4 5.18 7.69 -5.95
C TRP A 4 3.82 8.15 -5.43
N THR A 5 3.82 8.98 -4.37
CA THR A 5 2.61 9.53 -3.76
C THR A 5 2.11 10.78 -4.47
N ASP A 6 2.92 11.43 -5.31
CA ASP A 6 2.51 12.61 -6.07
C ASP A 6 1.27 12.31 -6.93
N GLY A 7 0.24 13.14 -6.79
CA GLY A 7 -1.08 12.94 -7.42
C GLY A 7 -1.88 11.71 -6.94
N LYS A 8 -1.38 10.92 -5.97
CA LYS A 8 -2.04 9.72 -5.42
C LYS A 8 -2.28 9.78 -3.91
N GLN A 9 -1.86 10.87 -3.26
CA GLN A 9 -2.02 11.09 -1.82
C GLN A 9 -3.44 10.74 -1.38
N ARG A 10 -3.52 9.91 -0.35
CA ARG A 10 -4.79 9.46 0.25
C ARG A 10 -5.76 8.70 -0.67
N ASN A 11 -5.37 8.41 -1.92
CA ASN A 11 -6.15 7.56 -2.82
C ASN A 11 -5.69 6.11 -2.70
N ILE A 12 -6.34 5.36 -1.80
CA ILE A 12 -5.95 3.97 -1.50
C ILE A 12 -5.94 3.08 -2.75
N ARG A 13 -6.83 3.34 -3.73
CA ARG A 13 -6.87 2.56 -4.98
C ARG A 13 -5.65 2.83 -5.84
N ALA A 14 -5.29 4.09 -6.02
CA ALA A 14 -4.11 4.47 -6.81
C ALA A 14 -2.80 3.97 -6.16
N LEU A 15 -2.70 4.05 -4.83
CA LEU A 15 -1.56 3.54 -4.07
C LEU A 15 -1.45 2.02 -4.20
N LEU A 16 -2.52 1.27 -3.93
CA LEU A 16 -2.52 -0.19 -4.08
C LEU A 16 -2.26 -0.60 -5.52
N GLY A 17 -2.84 0.11 -6.50
CA GLY A 17 -2.70 -0.13 -7.94
C GLY A 17 -1.30 0.12 -8.51
N SER A 18 -0.42 0.77 -7.75
CA SER A 18 0.94 1.10 -8.18
C SER A 18 2.01 0.74 -7.14
N LEU A 19 1.68 -0.08 -6.15
CA LEU A 19 2.60 -0.39 -5.05
C LEU A 19 3.87 -1.11 -5.53
N SER A 20 3.77 -1.98 -6.55
CA SER A 20 4.94 -2.68 -7.13
C SER A 20 6.07 -1.76 -7.60
N GLN A 21 5.77 -0.49 -7.91
CA GLN A 21 6.75 0.48 -8.41
C GLN A 21 7.78 0.89 -7.34
N ILE A 22 7.45 0.74 -6.06
CA ILE A 22 8.26 1.26 -4.96
C ILE A 22 8.66 0.19 -3.94
N LEU A 23 8.24 -1.07 -4.13
CA LEU A 23 8.69 -2.17 -3.31
C LEU A 23 10.16 -2.52 -3.61
N TRP A 24 10.85 -3.09 -2.62
CA TRP A 24 12.11 -3.80 -2.82
C TRP A 24 11.83 -5.20 -3.40
N ASP A 25 12.87 -5.85 -3.93
CA ASP A 25 12.71 -7.02 -4.78
C ASP A 25 12.07 -8.22 -4.06
N GLU A 26 12.44 -8.48 -2.81
CA GLU A 26 11.84 -9.53 -1.99
C GLU A 26 10.35 -9.27 -1.74
N ALA A 27 9.95 -8.02 -1.51
CA ALA A 27 8.54 -7.66 -1.34
C ALA A 27 7.75 -7.77 -2.64
N LYS A 28 8.35 -7.47 -3.80
CA LYS A 28 7.69 -7.64 -5.11
C LYS A 28 7.33 -9.08 -5.40
N ILE A 29 8.17 -10.04 -4.99
CA ILE A 29 7.91 -11.47 -5.19
C ILE A 29 6.64 -11.90 -4.43
N VAL A 30 6.44 -11.36 -3.22
CA VAL A 30 5.29 -11.69 -2.37
C VAL A 30 4.04 -10.88 -2.74
N TRP A 31 4.23 -9.67 -3.27
CA TRP A 31 3.13 -8.76 -3.59
C TRP A 31 2.41 -9.14 -4.88
N GLN A 32 1.11 -9.42 -4.74
CA GLN A 32 0.21 -9.64 -5.86
C GLN A 32 -0.53 -8.34 -6.17
N GLN A 33 -0.04 -7.62 -7.19
CA GLN A 33 -0.58 -6.36 -7.65
C GLN A 33 -2.05 -6.52 -8.10
N PRO A 34 -3.03 -5.85 -7.46
CA PRO A 34 -4.42 -5.89 -7.90
C PRO A 34 -4.60 -5.26 -9.28
N SER A 35 -5.56 -5.79 -10.03
CA SER A 35 -6.05 -5.14 -11.24
C SER A 35 -6.90 -3.90 -10.91
N VAL A 36 -7.00 -2.97 -11.86
CA VAL A 36 -7.85 -1.78 -11.74
C VAL A 36 -9.31 -2.17 -11.51
N ALA A 37 -9.79 -3.23 -12.18
CA ALA A 37 -11.16 -3.72 -12.05
C ALA A 37 -11.48 -4.16 -10.61
N GLU A 38 -10.56 -4.87 -9.96
CA GLU A 38 -10.75 -5.32 -8.58
C GLU A 38 -10.79 -4.15 -7.59
N LEU A 39 -10.09 -3.05 -7.87
CA LEU A 39 -10.06 -1.89 -7.00
C LEU A 39 -11.35 -1.06 -7.01
N PHE A 40 -12.32 -1.33 -7.90
CA PHE A 40 -13.63 -0.68 -7.82
C PHE A 40 -14.46 -1.16 -6.61
N ALA A 41 -14.36 -2.44 -6.26
CA ALA A 41 -15.14 -3.04 -5.18
C ALA A 41 -14.53 -2.73 -3.79
N PRO A 42 -15.24 -2.06 -2.86
CA PRO A 42 -14.71 -1.70 -1.54
C PRO A 42 -14.16 -2.89 -0.73
N ASP A 43 -14.81 -4.05 -0.79
CA ASP A 43 -14.34 -5.26 -0.10
C ASP A 43 -13.01 -5.78 -0.63
N LYS A 44 -12.79 -5.63 -1.94
CA LYS A 44 -11.51 -5.99 -2.57
C LYS A 44 -10.44 -4.99 -2.18
N VAL A 45 -10.73 -3.69 -2.15
CA VAL A 45 -9.81 -2.66 -1.64
C VAL A 45 -9.38 -2.98 -0.21
N LYS A 46 -10.33 -3.31 0.68
CA LYS A 46 -10.05 -3.74 2.06
C LYS A 46 -9.14 -4.96 2.13
N LYS A 47 -9.39 -5.96 1.29
CA LYS A 47 -8.58 -7.18 1.21
C LYS A 47 -7.14 -6.87 0.78
N TYR A 48 -6.95 -6.09 -0.29
CA TYR A 48 -5.63 -5.75 -0.81
C TYR A 48 -4.86 -4.80 0.11
N TYR A 49 -5.54 -3.86 0.76
CA TYR A 49 -4.96 -3.03 1.82
C TYR A 49 -4.34 -3.89 2.94
N ARG A 50 -5.10 -4.82 3.51
CA ARG A 50 -4.59 -5.72 4.56
C ARG A 50 -3.39 -6.54 4.10
N LYS A 51 -3.42 -7.04 2.85
CA LYS A 51 -2.28 -7.75 2.26
C LYS A 51 -1.05 -6.83 2.13
N ALA A 52 -1.24 -5.60 1.67
CA ALA A 52 -0.15 -4.63 1.51
C ALA A 52 0.53 -4.35 2.86
N CYS A 53 -0.25 -4.11 3.90
CA CYS A 53 0.25 -3.93 5.27
C CYS A 53 1.11 -5.10 5.76
N LEU A 54 0.77 -6.34 5.41
CA LEU A 54 1.57 -7.52 5.78
C LEU A 54 2.90 -7.62 5.02
N VAL A 55 2.93 -7.15 3.77
CA VAL A 55 4.13 -7.11 2.92
C VAL A 55 5.11 -6.05 3.41
N VAL A 56 4.60 -4.86 3.73
CA VAL A 56 5.43 -3.69 4.10
C VAL A 56 5.45 -3.41 5.61
N HIS A 57 5.13 -4.41 6.44
CA HIS A 57 5.03 -4.19 7.89
C HIS A 57 6.39 -3.75 8.48
N PRO A 58 6.45 -2.62 9.21
CA PRO A 58 7.70 -2.10 9.76
C PRO A 58 8.46 -3.10 10.64
N ASP A 59 7.78 -3.84 11.53
CA ASP A 59 8.44 -4.83 12.40
C ASP A 59 9.22 -5.90 11.62
N LYS A 60 8.74 -6.32 10.45
CA LYS A 60 9.44 -7.31 9.62
C LYS A 60 10.68 -6.74 8.94
N GLN A 61 10.79 -5.42 8.88
CA GLN A 61 11.89 -4.70 8.26
C GLN A 61 12.75 -3.97 9.29
N ALA A 62 12.49 -4.13 10.60
CA ALA A 62 13.26 -3.49 11.64
C ALA A 62 14.74 -3.89 11.56
N GLY A 63 15.64 -2.89 11.51
CA GLY A 63 17.08 -3.07 11.36
C GLY A 63 17.55 -3.39 9.94
N THR A 64 16.66 -3.47 8.95
CA THR A 64 17.04 -3.66 7.54
C THR A 64 17.16 -2.32 6.82
N ILE A 65 17.81 -2.32 5.65
CA ILE A 65 17.88 -1.15 4.77
C ILE A 65 16.51 -0.68 4.28
N ASN A 66 15.51 -1.57 4.31
CA ASN A 66 14.16 -1.28 3.85
C ASN A 66 13.27 -0.66 4.93
N GLU A 67 13.70 -0.64 6.20
CA GLU A 67 12.90 -0.13 7.33
C GLU A 67 12.31 1.27 7.07
N PRO A 68 13.10 2.27 6.61
CA PRO A 68 12.58 3.62 6.42
C PRO A 68 11.51 3.68 5.32
N LEU A 69 11.72 2.90 4.26
CA LEU A 69 10.79 2.80 3.14
C LEU A 69 9.50 2.09 3.54
N ALA A 70 9.61 0.97 4.27
CA ALA A 70 8.49 0.20 4.80
C ALA A 70 7.61 1.07 5.70
N LYS A 71 8.20 1.81 6.65
CA LYS A 71 7.47 2.77 7.49
C LYS A 71 6.73 3.81 6.68
N ALA A 72 7.39 4.43 5.70
CA ALA A 72 6.78 5.48 4.91
C ALA A 72 5.62 4.98 4.03
N ILE A 73 5.77 3.81 3.39
CA ILE A 73 4.67 3.17 2.64
C ILE A 73 3.53 2.82 3.59
N PHE A 74 3.84 2.21 4.75
CA PHE A 74 2.84 1.77 5.71
C PHE A 74 2.01 2.95 6.24
N THR A 75 2.66 4.07 6.60
CA THR A 75 1.97 5.29 7.03
C THR A 75 1.03 5.81 5.95
N GLU A 76 1.50 5.99 4.71
CA GLU A 76 0.67 6.50 3.61
C GLU A 76 -0.53 5.57 3.32
N LEU A 77 -0.33 4.25 3.35
CA LEU A 77 -1.42 3.29 3.17
C LEU A 77 -2.46 3.38 4.29
N ASN A 78 -2.05 3.55 5.55
CA ASN A 78 -2.98 3.71 6.67
C ASN A 78 -3.78 5.01 6.54
N ASP A 79 -3.12 6.12 6.19
CA ASP A 79 -3.79 7.41 6.03
C ASP A 79 -4.83 7.36 4.92
N ALA A 80 -4.46 6.80 3.76
CA ALA A 80 -5.37 6.59 2.64
C ALA A 80 -6.52 5.63 2.97
N TRP A 81 -6.25 4.55 3.69
CA TRP A 81 -7.28 3.60 4.12
C TRP A 81 -8.27 4.25 5.10
N ASN A 82 -7.78 5.02 6.06
CA ASN A 82 -8.62 5.72 7.04
C ASN A 82 -9.55 6.74 6.37
N GLU A 83 -9.10 7.40 5.30
CA GLU A 83 -9.96 8.29 4.50
C GLU A 83 -11.00 7.51 3.70
N PHE A 84 -10.57 6.44 3.03
CA PHE A 84 -11.46 5.56 2.27
C PHE A 84 -12.52 4.90 3.15
N SER A 85 -12.16 4.43 4.35
CA SER A 85 -13.09 3.72 5.23
C SER A 85 -14.19 4.60 5.80
N LYS A 86 -13.98 5.92 5.87
CA LYS A 86 -15.01 6.89 6.31
C LYS A 86 -16.06 7.19 5.25
N THR A 87 -15.75 6.91 3.99
CA THR A 87 -16.60 7.27 2.84
C THR A 87 -17.22 6.06 2.17
N ALA A 88 -16.56 4.89 2.26
CA ALA A 88 -17.02 3.65 1.66
C ALA A 88 -17.86 2.77 2.60
N PHE A 89 -17.90 3.08 3.90
CA PHE A 89 -18.65 2.38 4.95
C PHE A 89 -19.20 3.38 5.96
#